data_AF-A0A2M6XW14-F1
#
_entry.id   AF-A0A2M6XW14-F1
#
_cell.length_a   1.000
_cell.length_b   1.000
_cell.length_c   1.000
_cell.angle_alpha   90.00
_cell.angle_beta   90.00
_cell.angle_gamma   90.00
#
_symmetry.space_group_name_H-M   'P 1'
#
loop_
_entity.id
_entity.type
_entity.pdbx_description
1 polymer ?
#
loop_
_entity_poly.entity_id
_entity_poly.type
_entity_poly.pdbx_seq_one_letter_code
_entity_poly.pdbx_strand_id
1 'polypeptide(L)'
;MEQRGNKTIVCAIFFLDIVEYSKKSVTGQISLKERFNAFLSIAIRDVPVADRIILDTGDGAAISFLGDIEDALQAALSVRSSLLGEGVRMEPPLLVRMGINLGPVRLVKDINGLPNIVGDGINVAQRVMGFADPGQILVSRSYFDAVSRLSHEYAGMFHYQGARTDKHVREHEVYAIGYPGDLTSTHRGVVLKAEVEDSTGMHRIIVQAKRHWFAFAHQVANMERYAVARFAKATWAQRATFIAVTGIVLVGLGTGIYRLSHSPEDKQDVVSAASKTEPVMPAVAVGPKPVEVKSEKVAPPPEKKIQGIKQSARTRTLEETTGGPAIVGLSILPWGEVYLDGKIQGVSPPLLELQVVPGKHTLEIRNTTFPVYKEVIQVKAGVKIKIRHRFK
;
A
#
# COMPACT_ATOMS: atom_id res chain seq x y z
N MET A 1 4.11 44.28 -0.85
CA MET A 1 3.75 42.83 -0.81
C MET A 1 4.39 42.06 0.36
N GLU A 2 5.20 42.69 1.24
CA GLU A 2 6.01 42.00 2.27
C GLU A 2 5.28 41.54 3.54
N GLN A 3 4.04 41.98 3.81
CA GLN A 3 3.31 41.60 5.04
C GLN A 3 2.48 40.30 4.96
N ARG A 4 2.53 39.54 3.85
CA ARG A 4 1.74 38.29 3.72
C ARG A 4 2.43 37.03 4.25
N GLY A 5 3.74 37.06 4.53
CA GLY A 5 4.55 35.86 4.84
C GLY A 5 4.26 35.14 6.16
N ASN A 6 3.28 35.61 6.96
CA ASN A 6 2.87 34.96 8.20
C ASN A 6 1.35 34.78 8.34
N LYS A 7 0.56 35.14 7.33
CA LYS A 7 -0.91 35.07 7.43
C LYS A 7 -1.39 33.63 7.33
N THR A 8 -2.24 33.24 8.29
CA THR A 8 -3.07 32.05 8.16
C THR A 8 -4.22 32.37 7.22
N ILE A 9 -4.41 31.53 6.23
CA ILE A 9 -5.52 31.59 5.29
C ILE A 9 -6.20 30.22 5.27
N VAL A 10 -7.47 30.19 4.89
CA VAL A 10 -8.19 28.95 4.59
C VAL A 10 -8.28 28.84 3.09
N CYS A 11 -7.85 27.70 2.53
CA CYS A 11 -7.82 27.49 1.09
C CYS A 11 -8.17 26.04 0.75
N ALA A 12 -8.62 25.81 -0.48
CA ALA A 12 -8.82 24.47 -1.00
C ALA A 12 -7.46 23.87 -1.40
N ILE A 13 -7.21 22.62 -1.01
CA ILE A 13 -5.95 21.93 -1.23
C ILE A 13 -6.26 20.62 -1.92
N PHE A 14 -5.83 20.51 -3.17
CA PHE A 14 -5.94 19.32 -3.98
C PHE A 14 -4.62 18.56 -3.94
N PHE A 15 -4.65 17.37 -3.35
CA PHE A 15 -3.51 16.47 -3.24
C PHE A 15 -3.73 15.26 -4.13
N LEU A 16 -2.69 14.87 -4.87
CA LEU A 16 -2.76 13.75 -5.78
C LEU A 16 -1.41 13.02 -5.86
N ASP A 17 -1.44 11.69 -5.93
CA ASP A 17 -0.23 10.86 -6.06
C ASP A 17 -0.39 9.76 -7.11
N ILE A 18 0.73 9.34 -7.69
CA ILE A 18 0.80 8.25 -8.66
C ILE A 18 0.93 6.93 -7.89
N VAL A 19 -0.01 6.04 -8.13
CA VAL A 19 -0.09 4.73 -7.45
C VAL A 19 1.11 3.87 -7.86
N GLU A 20 1.79 3.31 -6.85
CA GLU A 20 2.94 2.41 -7.02
C GLU A 20 4.12 2.99 -7.82
N TYR A 21 4.25 4.32 -7.90
CA TYR A 21 5.30 5.01 -8.65
C TYR A 21 6.70 4.44 -8.41
N SER A 22 7.11 4.31 -7.13
CA SER A 22 8.44 3.82 -6.75
C SER A 22 8.71 2.36 -7.12
N LYS A 23 7.68 1.57 -7.45
CA LYS A 23 7.85 0.18 -7.91
C LYS A 23 8.17 0.09 -9.40
N LYS A 24 8.05 1.18 -10.15
CA LYS A 24 8.30 1.21 -11.60
C LYS A 24 9.78 1.40 -11.89
N SER A 25 10.23 0.94 -13.07
CA SER A 25 11.57 1.24 -13.59
C SER A 25 11.76 2.75 -13.75
N VAL A 26 13.01 3.22 -13.82
CA VAL A 26 13.30 4.66 -14.02
C VAL A 26 12.62 5.19 -15.28
N THR A 27 12.66 4.45 -16.38
CA THR A 27 11.93 4.80 -17.61
C THR A 27 10.42 4.87 -17.40
N GLY A 28 9.85 3.91 -16.66
CA GLY A 28 8.43 3.92 -16.31
C GLY A 28 8.05 5.11 -15.42
N GLN A 29 8.90 5.47 -14.46
CA GLN A 29 8.72 6.64 -13.60
C GLN A 29 8.72 7.94 -14.41
N ILE A 30 9.68 8.11 -15.33
CA ILE A 30 9.74 9.28 -16.23
C ILE A 30 8.45 9.38 -17.04
N SER A 31 8.04 8.29 -17.71
CA SER A 31 6.82 8.26 -18.52
C SER A 31 5.55 8.58 -17.71
N LEU A 32 5.45 8.08 -16.48
CA LEU A 32 4.32 8.39 -15.58
C LEU A 32 4.33 9.87 -15.18
N LYS A 33 5.49 10.40 -14.80
CA LYS A 33 5.62 11.79 -14.34
C LYS A 33 5.37 12.79 -15.46
N GLU A 34 5.82 12.52 -16.68
CA GLU A 34 5.55 13.36 -17.86
C GLU A 34 4.05 13.46 -18.15
N ARG A 35 3.35 12.30 -18.21
CA ARG A 35 1.89 12.28 -18.42
C ARG A 35 1.13 12.92 -17.28
N PHE A 36 1.52 12.63 -16.04
CA PHE A 36 0.93 13.24 -14.85
C PHE A 36 1.05 14.77 -14.89
N ASN A 37 2.25 15.28 -15.17
CA ASN A 37 2.48 16.73 -15.26
C ASN A 37 1.70 17.37 -16.42
N ALA A 38 1.56 16.68 -17.55
CA ALA A 38 0.75 17.15 -18.68
C ALA A 38 -0.73 17.30 -18.30
N PHE A 39 -1.33 16.28 -17.67
CA PHE A 39 -2.72 16.33 -17.22
C PHE A 39 -2.94 17.37 -16.14
N LEU A 40 -2.00 17.49 -15.20
CA LEU A 40 -2.06 18.50 -14.15
C LEU A 40 -1.99 19.92 -14.75
N SER A 41 -1.11 20.14 -15.74
CA SER A 41 -0.95 21.43 -16.42
C SER A 41 -2.21 21.84 -17.16
N ILE A 42 -2.90 20.89 -17.81
CA ILE A 42 -4.21 21.13 -18.45
C ILE A 42 -5.24 21.50 -17.40
N ALA A 43 -5.33 20.72 -16.32
CA ALA A 43 -6.36 20.85 -15.29
C ALA A 43 -6.33 22.19 -14.54
N ILE A 44 -5.17 22.84 -14.48
CA ILE A 44 -5.03 24.13 -13.80
C ILE A 44 -4.84 25.29 -14.77
N ARG A 45 -4.86 25.08 -16.08
CA ARG A 45 -4.47 26.11 -17.08
C ARG A 45 -5.12 27.47 -16.84
N ASP A 46 -6.40 27.47 -16.45
CA ASP A 46 -7.20 28.70 -16.32
C ASP A 46 -7.14 29.31 -14.91
N VAL A 47 -6.45 28.67 -13.96
CA VAL A 47 -6.24 29.19 -12.60
C VAL A 47 -5.04 30.15 -12.61
N PRO A 48 -5.20 31.42 -12.22
CA PRO A 48 -4.09 32.38 -12.21
C PRO A 48 -2.91 31.90 -11.35
N VAL A 49 -1.68 32.16 -11.81
CA VAL A 49 -0.46 31.78 -11.08
C VAL A 49 -0.40 32.41 -9.69
N ALA A 50 -0.94 33.62 -9.53
CA ALA A 50 -0.99 34.31 -8.24
C ALA A 50 -1.97 33.66 -7.23
N ASP A 51 -2.94 32.90 -7.74
CA ASP A 51 -4.02 32.30 -6.96
C ASP A 51 -3.80 30.81 -6.71
N ARG A 52 -2.60 30.30 -7.01
CA ARG A 52 -2.22 28.92 -6.71
C ARG A 52 -0.79 28.77 -6.23
N ILE A 53 -0.57 27.79 -5.38
CA ILE A 53 0.77 27.29 -5.00
C ILE A 53 0.82 25.81 -5.33
N ILE A 54 1.81 25.42 -6.13
CA ILE A 54 2.02 24.04 -6.56
C ILE A 54 3.26 23.51 -5.85
N LEU A 55 3.11 22.37 -5.20
CA LEU A 55 4.19 21.65 -4.52
C LEU A 55 4.35 20.29 -5.20
N ASP A 56 5.55 20.03 -5.73
CA ASP A 56 5.89 18.71 -6.26
C ASP A 56 6.29 17.78 -5.11
N THR A 57 5.69 16.59 -5.03
CA THR A 57 6.02 15.57 -4.02
C THR A 57 6.95 14.49 -4.55
N GLY A 58 7.38 14.60 -5.81
CA GLY A 58 8.17 13.61 -6.55
C GLY A 58 7.27 12.67 -7.35
N ASP A 59 6.43 11.90 -6.64
CA ASP A 59 5.48 10.94 -7.21
C ASP A 59 4.06 11.51 -7.37
N GLY A 60 3.89 12.81 -7.15
CA GLY A 60 2.58 13.45 -7.11
C GLY A 60 2.68 14.96 -7.09
N ALA A 61 1.63 15.62 -6.62
CA ALA A 61 1.58 17.05 -6.42
C ALA A 61 0.56 17.43 -5.34
N ALA A 62 0.76 18.59 -4.74
CA ALA A 62 -0.25 19.29 -3.96
C ALA A 62 -0.45 20.70 -4.53
N ILE A 63 -1.70 21.08 -4.77
CA ILE A 63 -2.08 22.40 -5.28
C ILE A 63 -2.97 23.07 -4.26
N SER A 64 -2.56 24.25 -3.81
CA SER A 64 -3.36 25.11 -2.94
C SER A 64 -3.98 26.22 -3.76
N PHE A 65 -5.30 26.27 -3.83
CA PHE A 65 -6.08 27.29 -4.53
C PHE A 65 -6.40 28.41 -3.55
N LEU A 66 -5.71 29.53 -3.71
CA LEU A 66 -5.78 30.71 -2.84
C LEU A 66 -6.98 31.61 -3.17
N GLY A 67 -7.57 31.42 -4.35
CA GLY A 67 -8.79 32.08 -4.82
C GLY A 67 -10.03 31.22 -4.56
N ASP A 68 -10.70 30.83 -5.63
CA ASP A 68 -11.99 30.14 -5.55
C ASP A 68 -11.84 28.67 -5.16
N ILE A 69 -12.75 28.20 -4.30
CA ILE A 69 -12.74 26.80 -3.85
C ILE A 69 -13.18 25.82 -4.95
N GLU A 70 -13.90 26.32 -5.96
CA GLU A 70 -14.37 25.56 -7.12
C GLU A 70 -13.23 25.15 -8.06
N ASP A 71 -12.14 25.94 -8.11
CA ASP A 71 -10.97 25.62 -8.93
C ASP A 71 -10.39 24.23 -8.59
N ALA A 72 -10.42 23.85 -7.30
CA ALA A 72 -9.97 22.54 -6.86
C ALA A 72 -10.87 21.41 -7.39
N LEU A 73 -12.19 21.63 -7.41
CA LEU A 73 -13.16 20.67 -7.95
C LEU A 73 -12.96 20.53 -9.45
N GLN A 74 -12.89 21.65 -10.17
CA GLN A 74 -12.71 21.67 -11.62
C GLN A 74 -11.39 21.00 -12.01
N ALA A 75 -10.28 21.31 -11.32
CA ALA A 75 -9.00 20.66 -11.55
C ALA A 75 -9.07 19.14 -11.33
N ALA A 76 -9.68 18.69 -10.24
CA ALA A 76 -9.82 17.26 -9.95
C ALA A 76 -10.67 16.52 -11.01
N LEU A 77 -11.78 17.14 -11.45
CA LEU A 77 -12.62 16.60 -12.52
C LEU A 77 -11.88 16.56 -13.86
N SER A 78 -11.09 17.59 -14.17
CA SER A 78 -10.28 17.65 -15.38
C SER A 78 -9.22 16.55 -15.39
N VAL A 79 -8.45 16.38 -14.31
CA VAL A 79 -7.46 15.30 -14.17
C VAL A 79 -8.14 13.94 -14.36
N ARG A 80 -9.27 13.70 -13.69
CA ARG A 80 -10.03 12.44 -13.85
C ARG A 80 -10.48 12.20 -15.29
N SER A 81 -10.94 13.24 -15.97
CA SER A 81 -11.39 13.15 -17.37
C SER A 81 -10.24 12.81 -18.31
N SER A 82 -9.05 13.40 -18.09
CA SER A 82 -7.84 13.06 -18.84
C SER A 82 -7.40 11.60 -18.60
N LEU A 83 -7.42 11.14 -17.35
CA LEU A 83 -7.10 9.75 -16.99
C LEU A 83 -8.07 8.75 -17.65
N LEU A 84 -9.37 9.06 -17.66
CA LEU A 84 -10.39 8.29 -18.37
C LEU A 84 -10.16 8.24 -19.88
N GLY A 85 -9.79 9.37 -20.48
CA GLY A 85 -9.54 9.48 -21.92
C GLY A 85 -8.32 8.69 -22.39
N GLU A 86 -7.26 8.66 -21.59
CA GLU A 86 -6.08 7.83 -21.84
C GLU A 86 -6.39 6.34 -21.70
N GLY A 87 -7.05 5.97 -20.59
CA GLY A 87 -7.34 4.58 -20.24
C GLY A 87 -6.08 3.75 -19.94
N VAL A 88 -6.20 2.42 -20.01
CA VAL A 88 -5.08 1.47 -19.79
C VAL A 88 -4.30 1.21 -21.10
N ARG A 89 -4.26 2.19 -22.00
CA ARG A 89 -3.70 2.03 -23.35
C ARG A 89 -2.17 2.11 -23.38
N MET A 90 -1.58 2.68 -22.33
CA MET A 90 -0.16 2.92 -22.20
C MET A 90 0.39 2.11 -21.04
N GLU A 91 1.54 1.44 -21.23
CA GLU A 91 2.26 0.73 -20.18
C GLU A 91 3.47 1.55 -19.71
N PRO A 92 3.62 1.82 -18.40
CA PRO A 92 2.69 1.47 -17.32
C PRO A 92 1.43 2.34 -17.30
N PRO A 93 0.28 1.83 -16.83
CA PRO A 93 -0.92 2.65 -16.68
C PRO A 93 -0.68 3.77 -15.69
N LEU A 94 -1.17 4.98 -16.03
CA LEU A 94 -1.16 6.11 -15.10
C LEU A 94 -2.38 6.01 -14.19
N LEU A 95 -2.12 5.62 -12.94
CA LEU A 95 -3.13 5.53 -11.89
C LEU A 95 -2.86 6.58 -10.83
N VAL A 96 -3.87 7.36 -10.48
CA VAL A 96 -3.72 8.50 -9.56
C VAL A 96 -4.77 8.43 -8.47
N ARG A 97 -4.39 8.64 -7.21
CA ARG A 97 -5.34 8.90 -6.11
C ARG A 97 -5.49 10.39 -5.92
N MET A 98 -6.70 10.83 -5.59
CA MET A 98 -7.03 12.25 -5.50
C MET A 98 -7.77 12.56 -4.21
N GLY A 99 -7.34 13.60 -3.50
CA GLY A 99 -7.95 14.07 -2.26
C GLY A 99 -8.05 15.59 -2.23
N ILE A 100 -9.20 16.13 -1.80
CA ILE A 100 -9.38 17.58 -1.61
C ILE A 100 -9.74 17.87 -0.15
N ASN A 101 -9.11 18.90 0.42
CA ASN A 101 -9.47 19.44 1.72
C ASN A 101 -9.61 20.96 1.67
N LEU A 102 -10.56 21.49 2.44
CA LEU A 102 -10.61 22.91 2.79
C LEU A 102 -10.09 23.07 4.21
N GLY A 103 -9.02 23.84 4.40
CA GLY A 103 -8.45 24.00 5.74
C GLY A 103 -7.42 25.10 5.88
N PRO A 104 -6.99 25.39 7.11
CA PRO A 104 -6.05 26.46 7.40
C PRO A 104 -4.63 26.09 6.98
N VAL A 105 -3.96 27.02 6.31
CA VAL A 105 -2.53 26.97 5.96
C VAL A 105 -1.89 28.32 6.21
N ARG A 106 -0.57 28.33 6.36
CA ARG A 106 0.26 29.54 6.41
C ARG A 106 1.14 29.59 5.17
N LEU A 107 1.13 30.74 4.53
CA LEU A 107 2.03 31.04 3.43
C LEU A 107 3.43 31.27 3.99
N VAL A 108 4.41 30.55 3.46
CA VAL A 108 5.83 30.67 3.81
C VAL A 108 6.66 30.75 2.53
N LYS A 109 7.96 30.99 2.67
CA LYS A 109 8.92 30.83 1.58
C LYS A 109 9.75 29.59 1.84
N ASP A 110 10.04 28.84 0.79
CA ASP A 110 10.96 27.70 0.88
C ASP A 110 12.43 28.16 0.92
N ILE A 111 13.35 27.20 0.93
CA ILE A 111 14.80 27.44 0.94
C ILE A 111 15.31 28.22 -0.30
N ASN A 112 14.54 28.20 -1.40
CA ASN A 112 14.85 28.88 -2.65
C ASN A 112 14.12 30.24 -2.76
N GLY A 113 13.39 30.64 -1.73
CA GLY A 113 12.61 31.88 -1.70
C GLY A 113 11.28 31.82 -2.46
N LEU A 114 10.88 30.64 -2.95
CA LEU A 114 9.62 30.43 -3.66
C LEU A 114 8.44 30.34 -2.69
N PRO A 115 7.23 30.76 -3.09
CA PRO A 115 6.02 30.58 -2.29
C PRO A 115 5.76 29.11 -1.95
N ASN A 116 5.48 28.84 -0.68
CA ASN A 116 5.17 27.51 -0.17
C ASN A 116 4.09 27.61 0.91
N ILE A 117 3.52 26.47 1.33
CA ILE A 117 2.52 26.40 2.38
C ILE A 117 2.90 25.39 3.46
N VAL A 118 2.49 25.68 4.70
CA VAL A 118 2.57 24.75 5.83
C VAL A 118 1.27 24.82 6.64
N GLY A 119 0.86 23.72 7.25
CA GLY A 119 -0.30 23.72 8.16
C GLY A 119 -1.06 22.41 8.21
N ASP A 120 -2.11 22.37 9.02
CA ASP A 120 -2.97 21.21 9.15
C ASP A 120 -3.75 20.94 7.85
N GLY A 121 -4.14 21.98 7.12
CA GLY A 121 -4.92 21.86 5.89
C GLY A 121 -4.28 20.93 4.85
N ILE A 122 -2.97 21.06 4.62
CA ILE A 122 -2.26 20.22 3.64
C ILE A 122 -2.06 18.79 4.16
N ASN A 123 -1.83 18.63 5.47
CA ASN A 123 -1.70 17.32 6.08
C ASN A 123 -3.01 16.53 5.96
N VAL A 124 -4.15 17.16 6.22
CA VAL A 124 -5.48 16.55 6.06
C VAL A 124 -5.75 16.22 4.60
N ALA A 125 -5.42 17.09 3.64
CA ALA A 125 -5.58 16.80 2.21
C ALA A 125 -4.82 15.53 1.80
N GLN A 126 -3.58 15.39 2.27
CA GLN A 126 -2.77 14.19 2.04
C GLN A 126 -3.42 12.94 2.67
N ARG A 127 -4.01 13.04 3.88
CA ARG A 127 -4.70 11.91 4.51
C ARG A 127 -5.94 11.49 3.71
N VAL A 128 -6.75 12.47 3.30
CA VAL A 128 -7.96 12.25 2.49
C VAL A 128 -7.61 11.55 1.18
N MET A 129 -6.57 12.02 0.47
CA MET A 129 -6.04 11.35 -0.72
C MET A 129 -5.59 9.93 -0.43
N GLY A 130 -4.91 9.70 0.69
CA GLY A 130 -4.43 8.37 1.10
C GLY A 130 -5.54 7.35 1.36
N PHE A 131 -6.79 7.78 1.57
CA PHE A 131 -7.95 6.89 1.68
C PHE A 131 -8.60 6.55 0.33
N ALA A 132 -8.20 7.24 -0.75
CA ALA A 132 -8.82 7.07 -2.06
C ALA A 132 -8.28 5.82 -2.77
N ASP A 133 -9.16 5.15 -3.50
CA ASP A 133 -8.79 4.12 -4.48
C ASP A 133 -8.18 4.77 -5.75
N PRO A 134 -7.45 4.01 -6.59
CA PRO A 134 -6.95 4.51 -7.87
C PRO A 134 -8.08 5.08 -8.74
N GLY A 135 -7.90 6.30 -9.23
CA GLY A 135 -8.87 7.05 -10.04
C GLY A 135 -10.01 7.68 -9.24
N GLN A 136 -10.09 7.44 -7.93
CA GLN A 136 -11.13 8.01 -7.07
C GLN A 136 -10.73 9.40 -6.58
N ILE A 137 -11.73 10.29 -6.51
CA ILE A 137 -11.62 11.59 -5.84
C ILE A 137 -12.36 11.51 -4.52
N LEU A 138 -11.65 11.70 -3.42
CA LEU A 138 -12.24 11.88 -2.10
C LEU A 138 -12.10 13.33 -1.63
N VAL A 139 -13.04 13.80 -0.83
CA VAL A 139 -12.98 15.12 -0.20
C VAL A 139 -13.26 15.04 1.29
N SER A 140 -12.71 15.98 2.06
CA SER A 140 -13.05 16.15 3.47
C SER A 140 -14.46 16.70 3.65
N ARG A 141 -15.03 16.49 4.85
CA ARG A 141 -16.27 17.16 5.26
C ARG A 141 -16.22 18.68 5.09
N SER A 142 -15.12 19.33 5.49
CA SER A 142 -15.03 20.80 5.41
C SER A 142 -15.12 21.31 3.97
N TYR A 143 -14.54 20.60 3.00
CA TYR A 143 -14.67 20.94 1.59
C TYR A 143 -16.09 20.68 1.08
N PHE A 144 -16.67 19.52 1.41
CA PHE A 144 -18.05 19.19 1.07
C PHE A 144 -19.05 20.24 1.59
N ASP A 145 -18.96 20.62 2.87
CA ASP A 145 -19.87 21.57 3.51
C ASP A 145 -19.82 22.97 2.85
N ALA A 146 -18.65 23.36 2.34
CA ALA A 146 -18.47 24.63 1.64
C ALA A 146 -19.02 24.58 0.20
N VAL A 147 -18.60 23.59 -0.59
CA VAL A 147 -18.93 23.51 -2.02
C VAL A 147 -20.39 23.13 -2.24
N SER A 148 -20.97 22.27 -1.41
CA SER A 148 -22.39 21.88 -1.51
C SER A 148 -23.37 23.05 -1.31
N ARG A 149 -22.91 24.16 -0.73
CA ARG A 149 -23.70 25.38 -0.54
C ARG A 149 -23.62 26.35 -1.73
N LEU A 150 -22.68 26.13 -2.66
CA LEU A 150 -22.54 26.98 -3.84
C LEU A 150 -23.58 26.66 -4.91
N SER A 151 -23.91 25.37 -5.09
CA SER A 151 -24.92 24.94 -6.05
C SER A 151 -25.53 23.59 -5.66
N HIS A 152 -26.83 23.43 -5.95
CA HIS A 152 -27.53 22.15 -5.82
C HIS A 152 -26.93 21.07 -6.71
N GLU A 153 -26.39 21.44 -7.88
CA GLU A 153 -25.73 20.50 -8.79
C GLU A 153 -24.49 19.89 -8.11
N TYR A 154 -23.64 20.73 -7.50
CA TYR A 154 -22.47 20.26 -6.77
C TYR A 154 -22.84 19.39 -5.59
N ALA A 155 -23.86 19.78 -4.80
CA ALA A 155 -24.34 18.97 -3.69
C ALA A 155 -24.69 17.53 -4.13
N GLY A 156 -25.29 17.37 -5.31
CA GLY A 156 -25.65 16.06 -5.88
C GLY A 156 -24.46 15.19 -6.32
N MET A 157 -23.26 15.76 -6.46
CA MET A 157 -22.07 15.02 -6.91
C MET A 157 -21.36 14.23 -5.80
N PHE A 158 -21.63 14.57 -4.53
CA PHE A 158 -20.91 14.02 -3.39
C PHE A 158 -21.66 12.85 -2.74
N HIS A 159 -20.94 11.78 -2.45
CA HIS A 159 -21.46 10.59 -1.79
C HIS A 159 -20.68 10.29 -0.51
N TYR A 160 -21.36 10.30 0.63
CA TYR A 160 -20.72 9.99 1.91
C TYR A 160 -20.15 8.57 1.93
N GLN A 161 -18.89 8.43 2.32
CA GLN A 161 -18.15 7.16 2.37
C GLN A 161 -17.84 6.71 3.81
N GLY A 162 -18.35 7.43 4.80
CA GLY A 162 -18.07 7.17 6.21
C GLY A 162 -16.82 7.89 6.71
N ALA A 163 -16.46 7.58 7.94
CA ALA A 163 -15.27 8.08 8.60
C ALA A 163 -14.08 7.13 8.42
N ARG A 164 -12.88 7.70 8.29
CA ARG A 164 -11.61 7.00 8.13
C ARG A 164 -10.61 7.53 9.15
N THR A 165 -9.82 6.63 9.72
CA THR A 165 -8.81 7.00 10.71
C THR A 165 -7.44 7.05 10.05
N ASP A 166 -6.70 8.13 10.28
CA ASP A 166 -5.33 8.24 9.80
C ASP A 166 -4.30 7.57 10.72
N LYS A 167 -3.02 7.62 10.33
CA LYS A 167 -1.90 7.06 11.11
C LYS A 167 -1.70 7.68 12.50
N HIS A 168 -2.33 8.80 12.78
CA HIS A 168 -2.29 9.49 14.07
C HIS A 168 -3.59 9.28 14.87
N VAL A 169 -4.44 8.34 14.47
CA VAL A 169 -5.72 8.04 15.13
C VAL A 169 -6.70 9.21 15.05
N ARG A 170 -6.53 10.13 14.09
CA ARG A 170 -7.50 11.19 13.82
C ARG A 170 -8.55 10.67 12.85
N GLU A 171 -9.82 10.93 13.17
CA GLU A 171 -10.96 10.58 12.33
C GLU A 171 -11.21 11.67 11.29
N HIS A 172 -11.48 11.24 10.05
CA HIS A 172 -11.75 12.08 8.89
C HIS A 172 -12.98 11.55 8.17
N GLU A 173 -14.01 12.36 8.08
CA GLU A 173 -15.18 12.04 7.27
C GLU A 173 -14.94 12.42 5.82
N VAL A 174 -15.22 11.44 4.94
CA VAL A 174 -14.88 11.54 3.53
C VAL A 174 -16.09 11.34 2.64
N TYR A 175 -16.09 12.08 1.53
CA TYR A 175 -17.12 12.04 0.50
C TYR A 175 -16.45 11.75 -0.84
N ALA A 176 -17.00 10.84 -1.63
CA ALA A 176 -16.53 10.58 -2.99
C ALA A 176 -17.24 11.51 -3.97
N ILE A 177 -16.53 11.96 -5.00
CA ILE A 177 -17.13 12.72 -6.11
C ILE A 177 -17.39 11.78 -7.27
N GLY A 178 -18.62 11.73 -7.78
CA GLY A 178 -19.03 10.82 -8.85
C GLY A 178 -19.20 9.36 -8.39
N TYR A 179 -19.83 8.54 -9.23
CA TYR A 179 -20.11 7.15 -8.89
C TYR A 179 -18.81 6.31 -8.83
N PRO A 180 -18.66 5.41 -7.83
CA PRO A 180 -17.63 4.38 -7.87
C PRO A 180 -17.98 3.39 -8.98
N GLY A 181 -17.50 3.62 -10.21
CA GLY A 181 -17.88 2.77 -11.34
C GLY A 181 -17.06 2.94 -12.61
N ASP A 182 -16.83 4.17 -13.08
CA ASP A 182 -16.37 4.36 -14.47
C ASP A 182 -14.87 4.07 -14.69
N LEU A 183 -14.04 4.17 -13.64
CA LEU A 183 -12.62 3.76 -13.66
C LEU A 183 -12.35 2.45 -12.91
N THR A 184 -13.14 2.15 -11.87
CA THR A 184 -12.90 1.01 -10.97
C THR A 184 -13.30 -0.33 -11.59
N SER A 185 -14.24 -0.33 -12.53
CA SER A 185 -14.69 -1.56 -13.22
C SER A 185 -13.82 -1.94 -14.43
N THR A 186 -13.33 -0.96 -15.18
CA THR A 186 -12.44 -1.14 -16.34
C THR A 186 -11.05 -1.61 -15.91
N HIS A 187 -10.48 -1.08 -14.82
CA HIS A 187 -9.19 -1.56 -14.31
C HIS A 187 -9.27 -2.93 -13.63
N ARG A 188 -10.41 -3.31 -13.01
CA ARG A 188 -10.64 -4.69 -12.57
C ARG A 188 -10.60 -5.67 -13.73
N GLY A 189 -11.22 -5.33 -14.86
CA GLY A 189 -11.26 -6.20 -16.05
C GLY A 189 -9.89 -6.40 -16.70
N VAL A 190 -9.03 -5.38 -16.72
CA VAL A 190 -7.72 -5.43 -17.40
C VAL A 190 -6.64 -6.10 -16.54
N VAL A 191 -6.59 -5.82 -15.23
CA VAL A 191 -5.66 -6.51 -14.31
C VAL A 191 -6.02 -8.00 -14.18
N LEU A 192 -7.32 -8.33 -14.12
CA LEU A 192 -7.77 -9.73 -14.12
C LEU A 192 -7.44 -10.47 -15.42
N LYS A 193 -7.35 -9.77 -16.56
CA LYS A 193 -7.05 -10.40 -17.86
C LYS A 193 -5.55 -10.71 -17.98
N ALA A 194 -4.69 -9.79 -17.52
CA ALA A 194 -3.24 -9.97 -17.53
C ALA A 194 -2.77 -11.07 -16.55
N GLU A 195 -3.45 -11.26 -15.42
CA GLU A 195 -3.08 -12.25 -14.40
C GLU A 195 -3.62 -13.68 -14.70
N VAL A 196 -4.63 -13.77 -15.58
CA VAL A 196 -5.21 -15.04 -16.06
C VAL A 196 -4.42 -15.65 -17.22
N GLU A 197 -3.64 -14.85 -17.94
CA GLU A 197 -2.87 -15.30 -19.10
C GLU A 197 -1.55 -16.01 -18.71
N ASP A 198 -1.10 -15.85 -17.45
CA ASP A 198 0.23 -16.28 -16.98
C ASP A 198 0.24 -17.36 -15.86
N SER A 199 -0.87 -18.08 -15.61
CA SER A 199 -0.90 -19.09 -14.51
C SER A 199 -1.53 -20.44 -14.84
N THR A 200 -0.78 -21.51 -14.53
CA THR A 200 -1.10 -22.92 -14.75
C THR A 200 -2.15 -23.47 -13.76
N GLY A 201 -3.08 -24.27 -14.30
CA GLY A 201 -3.86 -25.33 -13.64
C GLY A 201 -4.54 -25.03 -12.30
N MET A 202 -3.78 -25.12 -11.19
CA MET A 202 -4.32 -25.03 -9.83
C MET A 202 -4.71 -23.60 -9.39
N HIS A 203 -4.12 -22.56 -9.99
CA HIS A 203 -4.45 -21.17 -9.66
C HIS A 203 -5.84 -20.73 -10.18
N ARG A 204 -6.35 -21.39 -11.24
CA ARG A 204 -7.69 -21.12 -11.79
C ARG A 204 -8.80 -21.44 -10.79
N ILE A 205 -8.62 -22.48 -9.98
CA ILE A 205 -9.61 -22.94 -8.99
C ILE A 205 -9.66 -21.99 -7.78
N ILE A 206 -8.50 -21.49 -7.32
CA ILE A 206 -8.41 -20.54 -6.20
C ILE A 206 -8.96 -19.16 -6.60
N VAL A 207 -8.75 -18.74 -7.86
CA VAL A 207 -9.29 -17.47 -8.40
C VAL A 207 -10.81 -17.55 -8.62
N GLN A 208 -11.34 -18.68 -9.08
CA GLN A 208 -12.79 -18.90 -9.15
C GLN A 208 -13.45 -18.96 -7.77
N ALA A 209 -12.80 -19.55 -6.77
CA ALA A 209 -13.30 -19.53 -5.39
C ALA A 209 -13.32 -18.11 -4.79
N LYS A 210 -12.30 -17.29 -5.08
CA LYS A 210 -12.27 -15.85 -4.69
C LYS A 210 -13.35 -15.02 -5.38
N ARG A 211 -13.68 -15.31 -6.65
CA ARG A 211 -14.76 -14.65 -7.43
C ARG A 211 -16.12 -14.75 -6.72
N HIS A 212 -16.44 -15.92 -6.16
CA HIS A 212 -17.68 -16.12 -5.40
C HIS A 212 -17.58 -15.64 -3.95
N TRP A 213 -16.40 -15.71 -3.32
CA TRP A 213 -16.19 -15.21 -1.95
C TRP A 213 -16.41 -13.70 -1.79
N PHE A 214 -15.92 -12.88 -2.72
CA PHE A 214 -16.06 -11.41 -2.60
C PHE A 214 -17.46 -10.89 -2.98
N ALA A 215 -18.13 -11.53 -3.94
CA ALA A 215 -19.54 -11.25 -4.25
C ALA A 215 -20.45 -11.66 -3.08
N PHE A 216 -20.19 -12.84 -2.50
CA PHE A 216 -20.90 -13.33 -1.32
C PHE A 216 -20.61 -12.48 -0.07
N ALA A 217 -19.36 -12.07 0.18
CA ALA A 217 -18.99 -11.23 1.33
C ALA A 217 -19.60 -9.81 1.27
N HIS A 218 -19.72 -9.20 0.09
CA HIS A 218 -20.43 -7.92 -0.08
C HIS A 218 -21.95 -8.07 0.07
N GLN A 219 -22.52 -9.19 -0.35
CA GLN A 219 -23.95 -9.49 -0.19
C GLN A 219 -24.29 -9.79 1.29
N VAL A 220 -23.37 -10.42 2.03
CA VAL A 220 -23.47 -10.69 3.48
C VAL A 220 -23.27 -9.41 4.32
N ALA A 221 -22.33 -8.52 3.99
CA ALA A 221 -22.08 -7.29 4.76
C ALA A 221 -23.21 -6.24 4.67
N ASN A 222 -23.98 -6.22 3.57
CA ASN A 222 -25.21 -5.43 3.46
C ASN A 222 -26.40 -6.14 4.13
N MET A 223 -26.43 -7.47 4.16
CA MET A 223 -27.41 -8.25 4.93
C MET A 223 -27.19 -8.13 6.44
N GLU A 224 -25.96 -8.06 6.94
CA GLU A 224 -25.66 -7.93 8.38
C GLU A 224 -26.28 -6.68 8.99
N ARG A 225 -26.15 -5.51 8.31
CA ARG A 225 -26.75 -4.27 8.81
C ARG A 225 -28.27 -4.24 8.71
N TYR A 226 -28.86 -4.96 7.75
CA TYR A 226 -30.32 -5.08 7.60
C TYR A 226 -30.93 -6.12 8.57
N ALA A 227 -30.23 -7.23 8.83
CA ALA A 227 -30.66 -8.31 9.71
C ALA A 227 -30.48 -7.95 11.19
N VAL A 228 -29.36 -7.32 11.58
CA VAL A 228 -29.12 -6.88 12.97
C VAL A 228 -30.10 -5.78 13.37
N ALA A 229 -30.41 -4.84 12.48
CA ALA A 229 -31.42 -3.81 12.73
C ALA A 229 -32.85 -4.37 12.82
N ARG A 230 -33.20 -5.40 12.03
CA ARG A 230 -34.50 -6.09 12.14
C ARG A 230 -34.60 -6.99 13.36
N PHE A 231 -33.55 -7.72 13.73
CA PHE A 231 -33.53 -8.60 14.90
C PHE A 231 -33.65 -7.82 16.21
N ALA A 232 -32.98 -6.66 16.30
CA ALA A 232 -33.09 -5.73 17.43
C ALA A 232 -34.53 -5.24 17.65
N LYS A 233 -35.32 -5.10 16.58
CA LYS A 233 -36.72 -4.65 16.61
C LYS A 233 -37.77 -5.77 16.52
N ALA A 234 -37.36 -7.04 16.41
CA ALA A 234 -38.25 -8.19 16.20
C ALA A 234 -38.80 -8.78 17.52
N THR A 235 -40.02 -9.30 17.48
CA THR A 235 -40.66 -10.01 18.61
C THR A 235 -40.03 -11.39 18.85
N TRP A 236 -40.23 -11.97 20.04
CA TRP A 236 -39.59 -13.25 20.41
C TRP A 236 -39.89 -14.39 19.43
N ALA A 237 -41.13 -14.46 18.91
CA ALA A 237 -41.55 -15.47 17.94
C ALA A 237 -40.82 -15.33 16.59
N GLN A 238 -40.58 -14.09 16.14
CA GLN A 238 -39.84 -13.83 14.90
C GLN A 238 -38.34 -14.13 15.05
N ARG A 239 -37.77 -13.89 16.24
CA ARG A 239 -36.38 -14.25 16.55
C ARG A 239 -36.15 -15.76 16.49
N ALA A 240 -37.11 -16.57 16.96
CA ALA A 240 -37.05 -18.02 16.87
C ALA A 240 -37.03 -18.50 15.40
N THR A 241 -37.77 -17.83 14.51
CA THR A 241 -37.79 -18.14 13.07
C THR A 241 -36.45 -17.83 12.40
N PHE A 242 -35.82 -16.70 12.73
CA PHE A 242 -34.49 -16.35 12.20
C PHE A 242 -33.42 -17.37 12.60
N ILE A 243 -33.44 -17.83 13.86
CA ILE A 243 -32.48 -18.82 14.37
C ILE A 243 -32.69 -20.18 13.67
N ALA A 244 -33.95 -20.61 13.48
CA ALA A 244 -34.28 -21.86 12.81
C ALA A 244 -33.81 -21.88 11.34
N VAL A 245 -34.09 -20.80 10.59
CA VAL A 245 -33.67 -20.69 9.18
C VAL A 245 -32.14 -20.68 9.05
N THR A 246 -31.45 -19.95 9.93
CA THR A 246 -29.98 -19.88 9.93
C THR A 246 -29.35 -21.25 10.24
N GLY A 247 -29.91 -21.99 11.19
CA GLY A 247 -29.47 -23.36 11.51
C GLY A 247 -29.59 -24.32 10.34
N ILE A 248 -30.71 -24.27 9.59
CA ILE A 248 -30.96 -25.13 8.42
C ILE A 248 -29.93 -24.88 7.31
N VAL A 249 -29.60 -23.61 7.05
CA VAL A 249 -28.61 -23.24 6.02
C VAL A 249 -27.20 -23.73 6.38
N LEU A 250 -26.80 -23.62 7.66
CA LEU A 250 -25.50 -24.08 8.12
C LEU A 250 -25.35 -25.60 8.05
N VAL A 251 -26.39 -26.36 8.39
CA VAL A 251 -26.41 -27.83 8.26
C VAL A 251 -26.30 -28.25 6.80
N GLY A 252 -27.05 -27.59 5.91
CA GLY A 252 -26.97 -27.84 4.46
C GLY A 252 -25.57 -27.62 3.90
N LEU A 253 -24.93 -26.49 4.23
CA LEU A 253 -23.56 -26.18 3.82
C LEU A 253 -22.53 -27.19 4.35
N GLY A 254 -22.66 -27.60 5.62
CA GLY A 254 -21.79 -28.61 6.22
C GLY A 254 -21.89 -29.98 5.50
N THR A 255 -23.11 -30.43 5.21
CA THR A 255 -23.31 -31.70 4.48
C THR A 255 -22.81 -31.67 3.04
N GLY A 256 -22.89 -30.53 2.35
CA GLY A 256 -22.33 -30.36 1.01
C GLY A 256 -20.81 -30.47 0.97
N ILE A 257 -20.12 -29.84 1.94
CA ILE A 257 -18.65 -29.90 2.06
C ILE A 257 -18.19 -31.32 2.42
N TYR A 258 -18.96 -32.02 3.26
CA TYR A 258 -18.66 -33.40 3.64
C TYR A 258 -18.74 -34.37 2.45
N ARG A 259 -19.75 -34.23 1.57
CA ARG A 259 -19.89 -35.06 0.37
C ARG A 259 -18.82 -34.78 -0.68
N LEU A 260 -18.43 -33.51 -0.85
CA LEU A 260 -17.42 -33.12 -1.82
C LEU A 260 -16.00 -33.60 -1.43
N SER A 261 -15.75 -33.78 -0.14
CA SER A 261 -14.45 -34.23 0.39
C SER A 261 -14.26 -35.76 0.37
N HIS A 262 -15.30 -36.53 0.05
CA HIS A 262 -15.27 -38.00 0.09
C HIS A 262 -15.61 -38.67 -1.26
N SER A 263 -15.48 -37.96 -2.39
CA SER A 263 -15.61 -38.60 -3.71
C SER A 263 -14.38 -39.47 -4.02
N PRO A 264 -14.52 -40.76 -4.36
CA PRO A 264 -13.40 -41.61 -4.74
C PRO A 264 -12.92 -41.31 -6.16
N GLU A 265 -11.61 -41.16 -6.36
CA GLU A 265 -10.99 -41.07 -7.71
C GLU A 265 -10.99 -42.46 -8.40
N ASP A 266 -11.44 -42.47 -9.65
CA ASP A 266 -11.44 -43.62 -10.55
C ASP A 266 -10.08 -43.74 -11.26
N LYS A 267 -9.43 -44.91 -11.17
CA LYS A 267 -8.18 -45.23 -11.85
C LYS A 267 -8.50 -45.98 -13.15
N GLN A 268 -8.04 -45.46 -14.28
CA GLN A 268 -7.94 -46.23 -15.52
C GLN A 268 -6.49 -46.30 -16.01
N ASP A 269 -5.92 -47.50 -15.88
CA ASP A 269 -4.74 -48.00 -16.58
C ASP A 269 -5.17 -48.63 -17.92
N VAL A 270 -4.50 -48.32 -19.05
CA VAL A 270 -4.35 -49.24 -20.19
C VAL A 270 -3.03 -49.00 -20.99
N VAL A 271 -2.04 -49.87 -20.75
CA VAL A 271 -1.21 -50.69 -21.67
C VAL A 271 -0.48 -50.10 -22.92
N SER A 272 0.86 -50.06 -22.80
CA SER A 272 1.93 -50.64 -23.66
C SER A 272 1.72 -50.95 -25.16
N ALA A 273 2.64 -50.45 -25.99
CA ALA A 273 3.20 -51.17 -27.15
C ALA A 273 4.69 -50.85 -27.33
N ALA A 274 5.52 -51.89 -27.38
CA ALA A 274 6.97 -51.86 -27.55
C ALA A 274 7.39 -52.04 -29.02
N SER A 275 8.58 -51.54 -29.39
CA SER A 275 9.40 -52.15 -30.44
C SER A 275 10.89 -51.92 -30.18
N LYS A 276 11.65 -53.02 -30.19
CA LYS A 276 13.11 -53.15 -29.99
C LYS A 276 13.82 -53.15 -31.34
N THR A 277 15.03 -52.58 -31.40
CA THR A 277 16.22 -53.21 -32.00
C THR A 277 17.51 -52.49 -31.57
N GLU A 278 18.49 -53.29 -31.18
CA GLU A 278 19.91 -53.01 -30.88
C GLU A 278 20.74 -53.94 -31.82
N PRO A 279 22.10 -53.99 -31.81
CA PRO A 279 23.16 -53.01 -31.49
C PRO A 279 24.35 -53.06 -32.51
N VAL A 280 25.27 -52.07 -32.53
CA VAL A 280 26.71 -52.32 -32.83
C VAL A 280 27.59 -51.22 -32.18
N MET A 281 28.60 -51.63 -31.42
CA MET A 281 29.83 -50.89 -31.05
C MET A 281 31.05 -51.67 -31.61
N PRO A 282 32.27 -51.09 -31.76
CA PRO A 282 33.23 -51.01 -30.63
C PRO A 282 34.24 -49.84 -30.60
N ALA A 283 34.71 -49.57 -29.36
CA ALA A 283 36.04 -49.08 -28.91
C ALA A 283 36.48 -47.64 -29.29
N VAL A 284 37.14 -46.83 -28.43
CA VAL A 284 38.31 -47.09 -27.55
C VAL A 284 38.30 -46.16 -26.31
N ALA A 285 38.94 -46.63 -25.25
CA ALA A 285 39.07 -46.07 -23.89
C ALA A 285 40.09 -44.93 -23.71
N VAL A 286 40.07 -44.32 -22.51
CA VAL A 286 41.19 -43.97 -21.60
C VAL A 286 40.96 -42.61 -20.89
N GLY A 287 40.95 -42.59 -19.55
CA GLY A 287 41.34 -41.44 -18.69
C GLY A 287 42.69 -41.73 -18.00
N PRO A 288 43.25 -40.92 -17.04
CA PRO A 288 42.68 -39.79 -16.29
C PRO A 288 43.61 -38.55 -15.94
N LYS A 289 43.02 -37.42 -15.48
CA LYS A 289 43.45 -36.33 -14.51
C LYS A 289 44.86 -35.60 -14.64
N PRO A 290 45.22 -34.55 -13.84
CA PRO A 290 44.85 -33.11 -13.93
C PRO A 290 46.04 -32.10 -13.75
N VAL A 291 46.06 -30.87 -14.32
CA VAL A 291 47.02 -29.79 -13.91
C VAL A 291 46.49 -28.35 -14.11
N GLU A 292 46.32 -27.63 -12.98
CA GLU A 292 46.83 -26.28 -12.61
C GLU A 292 46.91 -25.10 -13.61
N VAL A 293 46.31 -23.93 -13.29
CA VAL A 293 46.90 -22.59 -13.60
C VAL A 293 46.61 -21.54 -12.50
N LYS A 294 47.70 -20.85 -12.15
CA LYS A 294 48.04 -19.76 -11.22
C LYS A 294 47.16 -18.50 -11.09
N SER A 295 47.32 -17.89 -9.91
CA SER A 295 46.91 -16.55 -9.47
C SER A 295 47.91 -15.44 -9.84
N GLU A 296 47.43 -14.20 -10.02
CA GLU A 296 48.28 -12.99 -10.04
C GLU A 296 47.58 -11.80 -9.35
N LYS A 297 48.36 -11.02 -8.57
CA LYS A 297 47.98 -9.91 -7.69
C LYS A 297 48.16 -8.55 -8.38
N VAL A 298 47.29 -7.56 -8.11
CA VAL A 298 47.60 -6.11 -8.24
C VAL A 298 46.93 -5.30 -7.10
N ALA A 299 47.65 -4.29 -6.59
CA ALA A 299 47.43 -3.48 -5.38
C ALA A 299 46.59 -2.19 -5.60
N PRO A 300 46.11 -1.49 -4.53
CA PRO A 300 45.24 -0.30 -4.64
C PRO A 300 45.98 1.06 -4.51
N PRO A 301 45.37 2.21 -4.87
CA PRO A 301 45.95 3.55 -4.71
C PRO A 301 45.52 4.27 -3.40
N PRO A 302 46.21 5.37 -3.01
CA PRO A 302 46.30 5.83 -1.60
C PRO A 302 45.42 7.02 -1.20
N GLU A 303 45.18 7.12 0.12
CA GLU A 303 44.47 8.22 0.83
C GLU A 303 45.35 9.45 1.14
N LYS A 304 44.70 10.63 1.27
CA LYS A 304 45.24 11.85 1.91
C LYS A 304 44.35 12.28 3.10
N LYS A 305 45.02 12.66 4.20
CA LYS A 305 44.49 13.17 5.50
C LYS A 305 43.89 14.59 5.40
N ILE A 306 42.99 14.94 6.35
CA ILE A 306 43.14 16.03 7.37
C ILE A 306 41.97 16.02 8.38
N GLN A 307 42.29 16.44 9.62
CA GLN A 307 41.60 16.36 10.90
C GLN A 307 40.66 17.56 11.25
N GLY A 308 39.82 17.35 12.29
CA GLY A 308 39.24 18.38 13.21
C GLY A 308 37.71 18.48 13.12
N ILE A 309 36.88 18.43 14.18
CA ILE A 309 36.90 19.20 15.44
C ILE A 309 36.11 18.50 16.56
N LYS A 310 36.71 18.51 17.76
CA LYS A 310 36.26 18.46 19.17
C LYS A 310 34.88 17.92 19.60
N GLN A 311 34.98 17.01 20.57
CA GLN A 311 34.02 16.60 21.60
C GLN A 311 33.43 17.77 22.40
N SER A 312 32.14 17.65 22.77
CA SER A 312 31.64 18.07 24.06
C SER A 312 30.94 16.90 24.75
N ALA A 313 31.22 16.77 26.05
CA ALA A 313 31.02 15.57 26.83
C ALA A 313 29.60 15.46 27.42
N ARG A 314 29.08 14.23 27.47
CA ARG A 314 28.35 13.77 28.66
C ARG A 314 28.53 12.25 28.83
N THR A 315 29.52 11.91 29.62
CA THR A 315 29.82 10.55 30.10
C THR A 315 28.68 10.05 30.98
N ARG A 316 28.06 8.94 30.57
CA ARG A 316 27.54 7.91 31.47
C ARG A 316 28.22 6.60 31.09
N THR A 317 29.18 6.22 31.94
CA THR A 317 29.69 4.86 32.20
C THR A 317 29.88 3.92 31.00
N LEU A 318 31.09 3.97 30.45
CA LEU A 318 31.72 2.92 29.65
C LEU A 318 32.33 1.89 30.60
N GLU A 319 31.54 0.90 30.99
CA GLU A 319 32.04 -0.40 31.47
C GLU A 319 30.93 -1.40 31.12
N GLU A 320 31.27 -2.41 30.32
CA GLU A 320 30.39 -3.38 29.65
C GLU A 320 29.72 -2.93 28.34
N THR A 321 30.48 -2.96 27.23
CA THR A 321 30.04 -3.58 25.96
C THR A 321 31.25 -3.71 25.03
N THR A 322 31.83 -4.91 24.99
CA THR A 322 32.93 -5.26 24.07
C THR A 322 32.34 -6.01 22.88
N GLY A 323 32.41 -5.43 21.68
CA GLY A 323 32.13 -6.13 20.42
C GLY A 323 31.28 -5.33 19.43
N GLY A 324 31.62 -5.40 18.14
CA GLY A 324 30.86 -4.75 17.07
C GLY A 324 29.39 -5.20 17.00
N PRO A 325 28.51 -4.41 16.37
CA PRO A 325 27.07 -4.67 16.35
C PRO A 325 26.78 -6.03 15.70
N ALA A 326 25.89 -6.79 16.31
CA ALA A 326 25.38 -8.03 15.75
C ALA A 326 24.12 -7.76 14.93
N ILE A 327 23.80 -8.64 13.98
CA ILE A 327 22.68 -8.43 13.04
C ILE A 327 21.61 -9.48 13.28
N VAL A 328 20.38 -9.05 13.55
CA VAL A 328 19.21 -9.92 13.70
C VAL A 328 18.32 -9.77 12.47
N GLY A 329 18.30 -10.79 11.61
CA GLY A 329 17.41 -10.87 10.46
C GLY A 329 16.00 -11.28 10.86
N LEU A 330 14.99 -10.54 10.41
CA LEU A 330 13.59 -10.71 10.78
C LEU A 330 12.78 -11.20 9.57
N SER A 331 11.95 -12.22 9.76
CA SER A 331 11.01 -12.72 8.75
C SER A 331 9.67 -12.99 9.42
N ILE A 332 8.81 -11.97 9.46
CA ILE A 332 7.55 -11.97 10.22
C ILE A 332 6.37 -11.95 9.23
N LEU A 333 5.39 -12.84 9.42
CA LEU A 333 4.17 -12.93 8.60
C LEU A 333 2.92 -12.93 9.49
N PRO A 334 1.82 -12.23 9.11
CA PRO A 334 1.71 -11.35 7.95
C PRO A 334 2.46 -10.02 8.12
N TRP A 335 2.61 -9.55 9.36
CA TRP A 335 3.44 -8.41 9.78
C TRP A 335 3.51 -8.38 11.32
N GLY A 336 4.43 -7.62 11.91
CA GLY A 336 4.46 -7.36 13.35
C GLY A 336 5.34 -6.17 13.75
N GLU A 337 4.94 -5.47 14.81
CA GLU A 337 5.75 -4.46 15.49
C GLU A 337 6.84 -5.14 16.32
N VAL A 338 8.08 -4.76 16.10
CA VAL A 338 9.26 -5.38 16.72
C VAL A 338 9.76 -4.48 17.84
N TYR A 339 9.81 -5.03 19.05
CA TYR A 339 10.34 -4.41 20.25
C TYR A 339 11.60 -5.15 20.69
N LEU A 340 12.66 -4.42 21.00
CA LEU A 340 13.88 -4.93 21.60
C LEU A 340 14.03 -4.30 22.98
N ASP A 341 14.04 -5.12 24.03
CA ASP A 341 14.09 -4.69 25.44
C ASP A 341 13.04 -3.63 25.79
N GLY A 342 11.84 -3.79 25.22
CA GLY A 342 10.72 -2.86 25.41
C GLY A 342 10.76 -1.59 24.57
N LYS A 343 11.81 -1.36 23.76
CA LYS A 343 11.88 -0.22 22.82
C LYS A 343 11.47 -0.63 21.41
N ILE A 344 10.57 0.16 20.81
CA ILE A 344 10.12 -0.06 19.42
C ILE A 344 11.28 0.15 18.43
N GLN A 345 11.50 -0.83 17.56
CA GLN A 345 12.52 -0.79 16.52
C GLN A 345 11.91 -0.58 15.12
N GLY A 346 10.63 -0.91 14.94
CA GLY A 346 9.90 -0.72 13.69
C GLY A 346 8.91 -1.84 13.44
N VAL A 347 8.41 -1.92 12.20
CA VAL A 347 7.45 -2.94 11.76
C VAL A 347 8.12 -3.83 10.72
N SER A 348 7.94 -5.15 10.81
CA SER A 348 8.44 -6.12 9.82
C SER A 348 7.27 -6.85 9.16
N PRO A 349 7.19 -6.94 7.81
CA PRO A 349 8.03 -6.26 6.81
C PRO A 349 7.61 -4.78 6.68
N PRO A 350 8.51 -3.75 6.68
CA PRO A 350 9.78 -3.62 5.93
C PRO A 350 11.10 -3.82 6.71
N LEU A 351 11.07 -3.92 8.04
CA LEU A 351 12.29 -4.13 8.83
C LEU A 351 12.79 -5.58 8.67
N LEU A 352 13.80 -5.77 7.82
CA LEU A 352 14.38 -7.10 7.55
C LEU A 352 15.57 -7.43 8.44
N GLU A 353 16.27 -6.42 8.94
CA GLU A 353 17.47 -6.57 9.75
C GLU A 353 17.49 -5.53 10.88
N LEU A 354 17.95 -5.94 12.05
CA LEU A 354 18.08 -5.12 13.24
C LEU A 354 19.50 -5.23 13.78
N GLN A 355 20.18 -4.09 13.99
CA GLN A 355 21.48 -4.09 14.65
C GLN A 355 21.28 -4.11 16.16
N VAL A 356 21.83 -5.13 16.81
CA VAL A 356 21.68 -5.39 18.23
C VAL A 356 23.06 -5.42 18.88
N VAL A 357 23.14 -4.85 20.07
CA VAL A 357 24.37 -4.89 20.88
C VAL A 357 24.65 -6.36 21.28
N PRO A 358 25.92 -6.80 21.38
CA PRO A 358 26.21 -8.12 21.91
C PRO A 358 25.72 -8.23 23.35
N GLY A 359 24.86 -9.21 23.64
CA GLY A 359 24.18 -9.31 24.93
C GLY A 359 22.95 -10.19 24.90
N LYS A 360 22.30 -10.28 26.06
CA LYS A 360 21.00 -10.95 26.22
C LYS A 360 19.91 -9.91 26.00
N HIS A 361 19.07 -10.11 24.99
CA HIS A 361 18.00 -9.18 24.64
C HIS A 361 16.65 -9.90 24.60
N THR A 362 15.59 -9.19 24.97
CA THR A 362 14.21 -9.68 24.84
C THR A 362 13.59 -9.09 23.59
N LEU A 363 13.27 -9.96 22.63
CA LEU A 363 12.52 -9.59 21.44
C LEU A 363 11.03 -9.83 21.68
N GLU A 364 10.22 -8.81 21.48
CA GLU A 364 8.77 -8.95 21.43
C GLU A 364 8.27 -8.57 20.04
N ILE A 365 7.43 -9.43 19.45
CA ILE A 365 6.76 -9.17 18.20
C ILE A 365 5.26 -9.09 18.49
N ARG A 366 4.68 -7.92 18.25
CA ARG A 366 3.26 -7.65 18.49
C ARG A 366 2.52 -7.54 17.17
N ASN A 367 1.32 -8.08 17.13
CA ASN A 367 0.38 -7.87 16.03
C ASN A 367 -0.97 -7.49 16.64
N THR A 368 -1.74 -6.64 15.97
CA THR A 368 -3.04 -6.16 16.46
C THR A 368 -4.07 -7.27 16.70
N THR A 369 -3.93 -8.39 15.99
CA THR A 369 -4.96 -9.43 15.93
C THR A 369 -4.51 -10.75 16.57
N PHE A 370 -3.21 -10.92 16.85
CA PHE A 370 -2.64 -12.18 17.33
C PHE A 370 -1.93 -12.03 18.69
N PRO A 371 -1.80 -13.13 19.45
CA PRO A 371 -1.04 -13.12 20.70
C PRO A 371 0.40 -12.64 20.52
N VAL A 372 0.91 -11.89 21.50
CA VAL A 372 2.29 -11.37 21.47
C VAL A 372 3.29 -12.52 21.49
N TYR A 373 4.21 -12.52 20.53
CA TYR A 373 5.35 -13.42 20.52
C TYR A 373 6.50 -12.79 21.32
N LYS A 374 7.04 -13.51 22.30
CA LYS A 374 8.21 -13.08 23.08
C LYS A 374 9.29 -14.13 23.05
N GLU A 375 10.51 -13.72 22.75
CA GLU A 375 11.68 -14.61 22.69
C GLU A 375 12.89 -13.90 23.28
N VAL A 376 13.66 -14.60 24.12
CA VAL A 376 14.91 -14.09 24.66
C VAL A 376 16.05 -14.57 23.78
N ILE A 377 16.75 -13.64 23.16
CA ILE A 377 17.86 -13.93 22.23
C ILE A 377 19.20 -13.60 22.89
N GLN A 378 20.16 -14.50 22.75
CA GLN A 378 21.54 -14.27 23.16
C GLN A 378 22.38 -13.95 21.92
N VAL A 379 22.84 -12.71 21.82
CA VAL A 379 23.51 -12.20 20.62
C VAL A 379 25.00 -12.02 20.91
N LYS A 380 25.86 -12.55 20.03
CA LYS A 380 27.32 -12.39 20.10
C LYS A 380 27.80 -11.40 19.04
N ALA A 381 28.89 -10.69 19.32
CA ALA A 381 29.46 -9.70 18.42
C ALA A 381 29.75 -10.28 17.02
N GLY A 382 29.32 -9.59 15.97
CA GLY A 382 29.55 -9.98 14.58
C GLY A 382 28.76 -11.21 14.08
N VAL A 383 27.84 -11.76 14.86
CA VAL A 383 27.03 -12.92 14.45
C VAL A 383 25.69 -12.47 13.88
N LYS A 384 25.26 -13.09 12.79
CA LYS A 384 23.92 -12.91 12.20
C LYS A 384 22.96 -13.98 12.71
N ILE A 385 21.88 -13.58 13.38
CA ILE A 385 20.82 -14.47 13.88
C ILE A 385 19.57 -14.24 13.03
N LYS A 386 18.84 -15.29 12.64
CA LYS A 386 17.61 -15.16 11.84
C LYS A 386 16.40 -15.64 12.64
N ILE A 387 15.41 -14.76 12.79
CA ILE A 387 14.17 -15.02 13.51
C ILE A 387 13.03 -15.06 12.50
N ARG A 388 12.32 -16.20 12.48
CA ARG A 388 11.18 -16.41 11.60
C ARG A 388 9.95 -16.61 12.47
N HIS A 389 8.95 -15.76 12.31
CA HIS A 389 7.69 -15.87 13.04
C HIS A 389 6.51 -15.77 12.08
N ARG A 390 5.55 -16.69 12.22
CA ARG A 390 4.28 -16.64 11.49
C ARG A 390 3.17 -16.68 12.53
N PHE A 391 2.43 -15.59 12.62
CA PHE A 391 1.21 -15.54 13.41
C PHE A 391 0.19 -16.54 12.83
N LYS A 392 -0.45 -17.31 13.72
CA LYS A 392 -1.45 -18.33 13.39
C LYS A 392 -2.76 -18.01 14.06
#